data_AF-A0A9R1UVZ2-F1
#
_entry.id   AF-A0A9R1UVZ2-F1
#
_cell.length_a   1.000
_cell.length_b   1.000
_cell.length_c   1.000
_cell.angle_alpha   90.00
_cell.angle_beta   90.00
_cell.angle_gamma   90.00
#
_symmetry.space_group_name_H-M   'P 1'
#
loop_
_entity.id
_entity.type
_entity.pdbx_description
1 polymer ?
#
loop_
_entity_poly.entity_id
_entity_poly.type
_entity_poly.pdbx_seq_one_letter_code
_entity_poly.pdbx_strand_id
1 'polypeptide(L)'
;MVWSRSSHTIYVYVMKGTYTHDLLEDLLGHGIFAVDGEKWREQRKVSSHEFSTKVSRNFSSVIFRKNAIKLGNILLEAANNNHKIDIYVQTKVNIRLLDNKKDLFMKATLDSIFKVSFGIDLDNIWGSSKQAVRFSRAFDDANTLTSRRFFDMSWKIKKYFNIGSEAELKKNMKVVDEFVYNLIQIKSEQIHKTTDFSVSLYFCSQIKILRLSSSL
;
A
#
# COMPACT_ATOMS: atom_id res chain seq x y z
N MET A 1 -19.05 6.32 -0.08
CA MET A 1 -18.38 7.17 0.93
C MET A 1 -19.28 8.37 1.20
N VAL A 2 -20.29 8.21 2.05
CA VAL A 2 -21.25 9.28 2.37
C VAL A 2 -20.77 9.94 3.65
N TRP A 3 -20.33 11.19 3.53
CA TRP A 3 -20.05 12.05 4.67
C TRP A 3 -21.33 12.81 4.98
N SER A 4 -22.12 12.34 5.95
CA SER A 4 -23.22 13.13 6.50
C SER A 4 -22.70 13.97 7.66
N ARG A 5 -22.88 15.30 7.56
CA ARG A 5 -22.70 16.24 8.67
C ARG A 5 -23.89 16.09 9.62
N SER A 6 -23.79 15.15 10.56
CA SER A 6 -24.66 15.09 11.73
C SER A 6 -23.84 14.57 12.89
N SER A 7 -24.05 15.16 14.06
CA SER A 7 -23.24 15.13 15.28
C SER A 7 -23.13 13.78 16.00
N HIS A 8 -22.95 12.70 15.26
CA HIS A 8 -22.69 11.36 15.79
C HIS A 8 -21.35 10.88 15.24
N THR A 9 -20.35 10.87 16.13
CA THR A 9 -19.02 10.32 15.87
C THR A 9 -19.14 8.92 15.28
N ILE A 10 -18.91 8.79 13.97
CA ILE A 10 -18.71 7.50 13.33
C ILE A 10 -17.32 7.02 13.79
N TYR A 11 -17.28 6.22 14.84
CA TYR A 11 -16.11 5.42 15.14
C TYR A 11 -15.98 4.40 14.00
N VAL A 12 -15.06 4.65 13.08
CA VAL A 12 -14.50 3.56 12.27
C VAL A 12 -13.74 2.70 13.28
N TYR A 13 -14.32 1.56 13.66
CA TYR A 13 -13.68 0.57 14.53
C TYR A 13 -12.52 -0.08 13.77
N VAL A 14 -11.41 0.64 13.63
CA VAL A 14 -10.12 0.00 13.44
C VAL A 14 -9.80 -0.63 14.79
N MET A 15 -9.52 -1.93 14.84
CA MET A 15 -9.01 -2.58 16.05
C MET A 15 -7.72 -1.85 16.45
N LYS A 16 -7.78 -1.13 17.57
CA LYS A 16 -6.71 -0.30 18.12
C LYS A 16 -6.31 -0.90 19.46
N GLY A 17 -5.02 -0.92 19.77
CA GLY A 17 -4.46 -1.57 20.95
C GLY A 17 -3.07 -2.15 20.74
N THR A 18 -2.35 -2.39 21.84
CA THR A 18 -0.97 -2.91 21.85
C THR A 18 -0.82 -4.23 21.11
N TYR A 19 -1.82 -5.12 21.20
CA TYR A 19 -1.81 -6.38 20.46
C TYR A 19 -1.82 -6.16 18.94
N THR A 20 -2.66 -5.27 18.43
CA THR A 20 -2.74 -4.97 17.00
C THR A 20 -1.52 -4.18 16.52
N HIS A 21 -0.98 -3.31 17.36
CA HIS A 21 0.29 -2.62 17.10
C HIS A 21 1.44 -3.63 16.95
N ASP A 22 1.65 -4.53 17.91
CA ASP A 22 2.68 -5.59 17.86
C ASP A 22 2.59 -6.44 16.59
N LEU A 23 1.36 -6.75 16.14
CA LEU A 23 1.14 -7.55 14.94
C LEU A 23 1.55 -6.81 13.66
N LEU A 24 1.21 -5.52 13.57
CA LEU A 24 1.33 -4.72 12.35
C LEU A 24 2.63 -3.91 12.26
N GLU A 25 3.33 -3.70 13.38
CA GLU A 25 4.51 -2.82 13.46
C GLU A 25 5.60 -3.18 12.44
N ASP A 26 5.88 -4.47 12.26
CA ASP A 26 6.94 -4.87 11.31
C ASP A 26 6.60 -4.52 9.86
N LEU A 27 5.31 -4.40 9.52
CA LEU A 27 4.85 -4.11 8.15
C LEU A 27 4.52 -2.63 7.95
N LEU A 28 3.90 -2.00 8.94
CA LEU A 28 3.32 -0.65 8.86
C LEU A 28 4.04 0.37 9.76
N GLY A 29 5.09 -0.05 10.46
CA GLY A 29 5.85 0.79 11.38
C GLY A 29 4.95 1.43 12.44
N HIS A 30 5.16 2.72 12.64
CA HIS A 30 4.33 3.56 13.50
C HIS A 30 3.31 4.39 12.68
N GLY A 31 2.84 3.82 11.58
CA GLY A 31 1.90 4.47 10.67
C GLY A 31 0.49 4.56 11.26
N ILE A 32 -0.38 5.31 10.60
CA ILE A 32 -1.75 5.64 11.06
C ILE A 32 -2.61 4.41 11.35
N PHE A 33 -2.28 3.27 10.75
CA PHE A 33 -2.95 2.00 10.99
C PHE A 33 -2.44 1.28 12.24
N ALA A 34 -1.17 1.43 12.60
CA ALA A 34 -0.52 0.73 13.71
C ALA A 34 -0.57 1.51 15.04
N VAL A 35 -0.49 2.85 15.04
CA VAL A 35 -0.45 3.63 16.29
C VAL A 35 -1.82 3.96 16.88
N ASP A 36 -1.87 4.19 18.19
CA ASP A 36 -3.06 4.55 18.96
C ASP A 36 -2.95 5.97 19.58
N GLY A 37 -4.04 6.42 20.21
CA GLY A 37 -4.07 7.60 21.07
C GLY A 37 -3.75 8.91 20.35
N GLU A 38 -2.93 9.75 21.00
CA GLU A 38 -2.58 11.07 20.48
C GLU A 38 -1.80 11.02 19.17
N LYS A 39 -0.83 10.09 19.06
CA LYS A 39 -0.06 9.87 17.82
C LYS A 39 -0.98 9.58 16.63
N TRP A 40 -1.98 8.71 16.83
CA TRP A 40 -2.98 8.44 15.81
C TRP A 40 -3.80 9.68 15.44
N ARG A 41 -4.23 10.46 16.43
CA ARG A 41 -5.03 11.68 16.23
C ARG A 41 -4.26 12.70 15.40
N GLU A 42 -2.97 12.89 15.68
CA GLU A 42 -2.10 13.79 14.93
C GLU A 42 -1.94 13.34 13.47
N GLN A 43 -1.58 12.07 13.26
CA GLN A 43 -1.40 11.52 11.91
C GLN A 43 -2.71 11.59 11.11
N ARG A 44 -3.84 11.24 11.73
CA ARG A 44 -5.16 11.30 11.08
C ARG A 44 -5.58 12.71 10.72
N LYS A 45 -5.25 13.72 11.54
CA LYS A 45 -5.52 15.12 11.22
C LYS A 45 -4.80 15.54 9.95
N VAL A 46 -3.52 15.20 9.83
CA VAL A 46 -2.69 15.50 8.64
C VAL A 46 -3.24 14.77 7.40
N SER A 47 -3.38 13.45 7.46
CA SER A 47 -3.84 12.66 6.31
C SER A 47 -5.25 13.06 5.87
N SER A 48 -6.17 13.31 6.81
CA SER A 48 -7.54 13.70 6.46
C SER A 48 -7.60 15.04 5.74
N HIS A 49 -6.73 15.98 6.10
CA HIS A 49 -6.63 17.25 5.38
C HIS A 49 -6.18 17.05 3.94
N GLU A 50 -5.13 16.25 3.72
CA GLU A 50 -4.59 15.96 2.39
C GLU A 50 -5.63 15.32 1.45
N PHE A 51 -6.32 14.28 1.94
CA PHE A 51 -7.33 13.56 1.16
C PHE A 51 -8.64 14.34 0.97
N SER A 52 -8.91 15.36 1.80
CA SER A 52 -10.12 16.19 1.68
C SER A 52 -9.98 17.34 0.68
N THR A 53 -8.78 17.64 0.19
CA THR A 53 -8.60 18.74 -0.76
C THR A 53 -9.27 18.42 -2.10
N LYS A 54 -9.93 19.43 -2.70
CA LYS A 54 -10.56 19.29 -4.03
C LYS A 54 -9.55 18.86 -5.10
N VAL A 55 -8.32 19.35 -4.99
CA VAL A 55 -7.20 19.00 -5.87
C VAL A 55 -6.89 17.51 -5.77
N SER A 56 -6.68 16.98 -4.56
CA SER A 56 -6.41 15.55 -4.35
C SER A 56 -7.55 14.67 -4.84
N ARG A 57 -8.81 15.03 -4.56
CA ARG A 57 -9.99 14.28 -5.03
C ARG A 57 -10.11 14.26 -6.55
N ASN A 58 -9.92 15.40 -7.20
CA ASN A 58 -9.99 15.51 -8.66
C ASN A 58 -8.85 14.74 -9.32
N PHE A 59 -7.64 14.89 -8.81
CA PHE A 59 -6.48 14.13 -9.27
C PHE A 59 -6.71 12.62 -9.14
N SER A 60 -7.15 12.17 -7.96
CA SER A 60 -7.48 10.76 -7.69
C SER A 60 -8.53 10.22 -8.66
N SER A 61 -9.61 10.98 -8.90
CA SER A 61 -10.66 10.59 -9.85
C SER A 61 -10.12 10.37 -11.27
N VAL A 62 -9.25 11.27 -11.73
CA VAL A 62 -8.60 11.13 -13.06
C VAL A 62 -7.73 9.87 -13.10
N ILE A 63 -6.94 9.61 -12.07
CA ILE A 63 -6.06 8.44 -12.00
C ILE A 63 -6.88 7.14 -11.95
N PHE A 64 -7.87 7.04 -11.07
CA PHE A 64 -8.73 5.87 -10.96
C PHE A 64 -9.49 5.59 -12.26
N ARG A 65 -10.02 6.63 -12.93
CA ARG A 65 -10.68 6.46 -14.22
C ARG A 65 -9.72 5.95 -15.30
N LYS A 66 -8.53 6.54 -15.41
CA LYS A 66 -7.50 6.08 -16.36
C LYS A 66 -7.15 4.62 -16.12
N ASN A 67 -7.01 4.22 -14.86
CA ASN A 67 -6.63 2.86 -14.53
C ASN A 67 -7.77 1.85 -14.73
N ALA A 68 -9.03 2.25 -14.46
CA ALA A 68 -10.21 1.45 -14.77
C ALA A 68 -10.34 1.20 -16.29
N ILE A 69 -10.05 2.21 -17.12
CA ILE A 69 -10.03 2.05 -18.59
C ILE A 69 -8.92 1.07 -19.00
N LYS A 70 -7.70 1.20 -18.47
CA LYS A 70 -6.60 0.26 -18.73
C LYS A 70 -7.00 -1.18 -18.38
N LEU A 71 -7.58 -1.37 -17.20
CA LEU A 71 -8.07 -2.66 -16.74
C LEU A 71 -9.16 -3.22 -17.66
N GLY A 72 -10.14 -2.38 -18.04
CA GLY A 72 -11.21 -2.75 -18.95
C GLY A 72 -10.69 -3.21 -20.32
N ASN A 73 -9.69 -2.54 -20.87
CA ASN A 73 -9.08 -2.91 -22.14
C ASN A 73 -8.41 -4.30 -22.08
N ILE A 74 -7.70 -4.61 -20.98
CA ILE A 74 -7.06 -5.92 -20.78
C ILE A 74 -8.09 -7.03 -20.65
N LEU A 75 -9.19 -6.76 -19.94
CA LEU A 75 -10.30 -7.71 -19.80
C LEU A 75 -10.99 -7.94 -21.15
N LEU A 76 -11.21 -6.88 -21.93
CA LEU A 76 -11.81 -6.95 -23.27
C LEU A 76 -10.93 -7.76 -24.24
N GLU A 77 -9.63 -7.47 -24.26
CA GLU A 77 -8.67 -8.21 -25.09
C GLU A 77 -8.63 -9.70 -24.72
N ALA A 78 -8.68 -10.02 -23.43
CA ALA A 78 -8.73 -11.41 -23.00
C ALA A 78 -10.05 -12.10 -23.38
N ALA A 79 -11.18 -11.40 -23.29
CA ALA A 79 -12.47 -11.92 -23.73
C ALA A 79 -12.48 -12.20 -25.24
N ASN A 80 -11.94 -11.28 -26.05
CA ASN A 80 -11.84 -11.45 -27.51
C ASN A 80 -10.95 -12.63 -27.90
N ASN A 81 -9.90 -12.91 -27.13
CA ASN A 81 -9.00 -14.04 -27.35
C ASN A 81 -9.46 -15.34 -26.65
N ASN A 82 -10.68 -15.37 -26.09
CA ASN A 82 -11.25 -16.48 -25.32
C ASN A 82 -10.34 -16.97 -24.17
N HIS A 83 -9.52 -16.07 -23.63
CA HIS A 83 -8.63 -16.34 -22.51
C HIS A 83 -9.42 -16.25 -21.20
N LYS A 84 -9.42 -17.34 -20.43
CA LYS A 84 -9.99 -17.34 -19.08
C LYS A 84 -9.13 -16.47 -18.16
N ILE A 85 -9.69 -15.40 -17.63
CA ILE A 85 -9.11 -14.63 -16.53
C ILE A 85 -9.79 -15.07 -15.25
N ASP A 86 -9.00 -15.54 -14.29
CA ASP A 86 -9.46 -15.78 -12.94
C ASP A 86 -9.56 -14.44 -12.21
N ILE A 87 -10.78 -14.04 -11.86
CA ILE A 87 -11.09 -12.78 -11.18
C ILE A 87 -11.13 -12.99 -9.64
N TYR A 88 -11.18 -14.25 -9.18
CA TYR A 88 -11.33 -14.55 -7.76
C TYR A 88 -9.98 -14.54 -7.03
N VAL A 89 -9.94 -13.74 -5.97
CA VAL A 89 -8.93 -13.83 -4.91
C VAL A 89 -9.37 -14.93 -3.95
N GLN A 90 -9.14 -16.21 -4.28
CA GLN A 90 -9.27 -17.25 -3.26
C GLN A 90 -8.37 -18.48 -3.49
N THR A 91 -7.57 -18.73 -2.45
CA THR A 91 -6.92 -19.98 -2.04
C THR A 91 -5.91 -20.60 -3.01
N LYS A 92 -4.64 -20.51 -2.62
CA LYS A 92 -3.53 -21.37 -3.05
C LYS A 92 -3.99 -22.83 -3.16
N VAL A 93 -4.32 -23.26 -4.37
CA VAL A 93 -4.24 -24.67 -4.78
C VAL A 93 -3.45 -24.70 -6.07
N ASN A 94 -2.30 -25.37 -5.98
CA ASN A 94 -1.28 -25.65 -6.99
C ASN A 94 -1.71 -25.52 -8.46
N ILE A 95 -1.32 -24.45 -9.16
CA ILE A 95 -1.03 -24.49 -10.61
C ILE A 95 0.09 -23.49 -10.91
N ARG A 96 1.31 -24.01 -11.09
CA ARG A 96 2.59 -23.31 -11.37
C ARG A 96 2.66 -22.57 -12.73
N LEU A 97 1.53 -22.30 -13.40
CA LEU A 97 1.54 -21.79 -14.79
C LEU A 97 0.58 -20.61 -15.05
N LEU A 98 0.05 -19.95 -14.01
CA LEU A 98 -0.83 -18.78 -14.15
C LEU A 98 -0.43 -17.61 -13.23
N ASP A 99 0.87 -17.46 -12.94
CA ASP A 99 1.39 -16.57 -11.90
C ASP A 99 1.38 -15.06 -12.26
N ASN A 100 0.93 -14.66 -13.45
CA ASN A 100 0.99 -13.25 -13.87
C ASN A 100 -0.35 -12.50 -13.86
N LYS A 101 -1.50 -13.19 -13.87
CA LYS A 101 -2.82 -12.55 -14.09
C LYS A 101 -3.78 -12.59 -12.90
N LYS A 102 -3.54 -13.45 -11.90
CA LYS A 102 -4.41 -13.61 -10.72
C LYS A 102 -4.46 -12.37 -9.81
N ASP A 103 -3.46 -11.50 -9.91
CA ASP A 103 -3.35 -10.29 -9.08
C ASP A 103 -3.68 -9.01 -9.85
N LEU A 104 -4.38 -9.08 -10.98
CA LEU A 104 -4.61 -7.93 -11.86
C LEU A 104 -5.29 -6.75 -11.13
N PHE A 105 -6.28 -7.03 -10.27
CA PHE A 105 -6.93 -6.01 -9.44
C PHE A 105 -6.00 -5.44 -8.37
N MET A 106 -5.16 -6.28 -7.75
CA MET A 106 -4.19 -5.83 -6.76
C MET A 106 -3.10 -4.96 -7.40
N LYS A 107 -2.58 -5.36 -8.56
CA LYS A 107 -1.64 -4.59 -9.38
C LYS A 107 -2.23 -3.24 -9.78
N ALA A 108 -3.47 -3.23 -10.26
CA ALA A 108 -4.17 -1.99 -10.61
C ALA A 108 -4.40 -1.08 -9.38
N THR A 109 -4.77 -1.67 -8.24
CA THR A 109 -4.96 -0.93 -6.99
C THR A 109 -3.65 -0.30 -6.53
N LEU A 110 -2.55 -1.05 -6.53
CA LEU A 110 -1.21 -0.54 -6.22
C LEU A 110 -0.79 0.57 -7.17
N ASP A 111 -0.93 0.39 -8.49
CA ASP A 111 -0.62 1.45 -9.47
C ASP A 111 -1.40 2.74 -9.18
N SER A 112 -2.68 2.62 -8.83
CA SER A 112 -3.51 3.79 -8.51
C SER A 112 -3.08 4.46 -7.20
N ILE A 113 -2.84 3.69 -6.15
CA ILE A 113 -2.44 4.20 -4.84
C ILE A 113 -1.08 4.89 -4.93
N PHE A 114 -0.10 4.29 -5.62
CA PHE A 114 1.22 4.90 -5.78
C PHE A 114 1.17 6.14 -6.65
N LYS A 115 0.35 6.15 -7.70
CA LYS A 115 0.19 7.32 -8.55
C LYS A 115 -0.51 8.47 -7.82
N VAL A 116 -1.54 8.17 -7.01
CA VAL A 116 -2.26 9.17 -6.20
C VAL A 116 -1.41 9.69 -5.05
N SER A 117 -0.77 8.77 -4.31
CA SER A 117 -0.11 9.08 -3.04
C SER A 117 1.31 9.59 -3.22
N PHE A 118 1.99 9.19 -4.30
CA PHE A 118 3.40 9.53 -4.54
C PHE A 118 3.66 10.11 -5.95
N GLY A 119 2.66 10.14 -6.84
CA GLY A 119 2.82 10.66 -8.20
C GLY A 119 3.57 9.71 -9.16
N ILE A 120 3.89 8.50 -8.72
CA ILE A 120 4.76 7.56 -9.45
C ILE A 120 3.90 6.55 -10.22
N ASP A 121 4.23 6.33 -11.50
CA ASP A 121 3.70 5.21 -12.26
C ASP A 121 4.57 3.97 -11.99
N LEU A 122 4.02 3.00 -11.27
CA LEU A 122 4.69 1.72 -11.02
C LEU A 122 4.66 0.78 -12.24
N ASP A 123 3.63 0.92 -13.07
CA ASP A 123 3.36 0.09 -14.24
C ASP A 123 3.33 -1.43 -13.93
N ASN A 124 2.76 -1.80 -12.77
CA ASN A 124 2.67 -3.21 -12.35
C ASN A 124 1.73 -4.03 -13.24
N ILE A 125 0.72 -3.40 -13.84
CA ILE A 125 -0.24 -4.08 -14.72
C ILE A 125 0.47 -4.72 -15.92
N TRP A 126 1.40 -4.01 -16.55
CA TRP A 126 2.19 -4.53 -17.67
C TRP A 126 3.47 -5.23 -17.21
N GLY A 127 3.95 -4.94 -16.00
CA GLY A 127 5.12 -5.58 -15.41
C GLY A 127 6.44 -5.14 -16.03
N SER A 128 6.48 -3.96 -16.64
CA SER A 128 7.67 -3.41 -17.30
C SER A 128 8.79 -3.10 -16.31
N SER A 129 8.43 -2.71 -15.07
CA SER A 129 9.39 -2.41 -14.01
C SER A 129 9.66 -3.63 -13.12
N LYS A 130 10.86 -4.21 -13.27
CA LYS A 130 11.33 -5.31 -12.42
C LYS A 130 11.33 -4.95 -10.93
N GLN A 131 11.62 -3.69 -10.60
CA GLN A 131 11.62 -3.21 -9.21
C GLN A 131 10.21 -3.11 -8.65
N ALA A 132 9.25 -2.58 -9.42
CA ALA A 132 7.86 -2.46 -8.98
C ALA A 132 7.20 -3.83 -8.78
N VAL A 133 7.47 -4.79 -9.70
CA VAL A 133 6.98 -6.17 -9.57
C VAL A 133 7.56 -6.85 -8.33
N ARG A 134 8.86 -6.67 -8.07
CA ARG A 134 9.53 -7.23 -6.88
C ARG A 134 8.95 -6.64 -5.59
N PHE A 135 8.74 -5.33 -5.55
CA PHE A 135 8.08 -4.64 -4.44
C PHE A 135 6.65 -5.15 -4.23
N SER A 136 5.83 -5.20 -5.28
CA SER A 136 4.43 -5.62 -5.22
C SER A 136 4.29 -7.03 -4.63
N ARG A 137 5.15 -7.96 -5.06
CA ARG A 137 5.17 -9.33 -4.54
C ARG A 137 5.59 -9.36 -3.06
N ALA A 138 6.70 -8.70 -2.73
CA ALA A 138 7.18 -8.65 -1.35
C ALA A 138 6.15 -8.02 -0.40
N PHE A 139 5.46 -6.96 -0.83
CA PHE A 139 4.42 -6.32 -0.06
C PHE A 139 3.20 -7.23 0.16
N ASP A 140 2.75 -7.94 -0.88
CA ASP A 140 1.62 -8.88 -0.77
C ASP A 140 1.95 -10.10 0.11
N ASP A 141 3.14 -10.67 -0.05
CA ASP A 141 3.64 -11.75 0.80
C ASP A 141 3.78 -11.27 2.26
N ALA A 142 4.28 -10.06 2.49
CA ALA A 142 4.40 -9.48 3.82
C ALA A 142 3.02 -9.25 4.47
N ASN A 143 2.02 -8.77 3.72
CA ASN A 143 0.63 -8.66 4.18
C ASN A 143 0.04 -10.02 4.56
N THR A 144 0.27 -11.04 3.72
CA THR A 144 -0.21 -12.40 3.96
C THR A 144 0.42 -12.99 5.22
N LEU A 145 1.74 -12.86 5.39
CA LEU A 145 2.46 -13.37 6.56
C LEU A 145 2.07 -12.62 7.83
N THR A 146 1.92 -11.29 7.76
CA THR A 146 1.45 -10.47 8.89
C THR A 146 0.03 -10.85 9.30
N SER A 147 -0.87 -11.08 8.33
CA SER A 147 -2.25 -11.51 8.60
C SER A 147 -2.31 -12.88 9.27
N ARG A 148 -1.36 -13.79 8.98
CA ARG A 148 -1.29 -15.10 9.65
C ARG A 148 -0.98 -15.00 11.14
N ARG A 149 -0.29 -13.94 11.59
CA ARG A 149 0.02 -13.72 13.02
C ARG A 149 -1.24 -13.60 13.88
N PHE A 150 -2.37 -13.17 13.31
CA PHE A 150 -3.65 -13.13 14.02
C PHE A 150 -4.11 -14.50 14.50
N PHE A 151 -3.73 -15.57 13.80
CA PHE A 151 -4.12 -16.95 14.11
C PHE A 151 -2.96 -17.80 14.67
N ASP A 152 -1.71 -17.33 14.58
CA ASP A 152 -0.53 -18.06 15.04
C ASP A 152 0.03 -17.50 16.35
N MET A 153 -0.44 -18.02 17.49
CA MET A 153 0.03 -17.58 18.82
C MET A 153 1.55 -17.76 19.05
N SER A 154 2.24 -18.57 18.25
CA SER A 154 3.69 -18.83 18.37
C SER A 154 4.56 -17.83 17.59
N TRP A 155 3.96 -16.84 16.92
CA TRP A 155 4.66 -15.90 16.03
C TRP A 155 5.81 -15.15 16.72
N LYS A 156 5.65 -14.76 18.00
CA LYS A 156 6.71 -14.07 18.76
C LYS A 156 7.95 -14.94 18.94
N ILE A 157 7.77 -16.25 19.17
CA ILE A 157 8.86 -17.22 19.29
C ILE A 157 9.56 -17.40 17.94
N LYS A 158 8.78 -17.59 16.86
CA LYS A 158 9.31 -17.70 15.50
C LYS A 158 10.07 -16.45 15.05
N LYS A 159 9.60 -15.26 15.47
CA LYS A 159 10.26 -13.96 15.24
C LYS A 159 11.58 -13.89 15.98
N TYR A 160 11.61 -14.31 17.24
CA TYR A 160 12.84 -14.32 18.05
C TYR A 160 13.94 -15.21 17.45
N PHE A 161 13.59 -16.43 17.02
CA PHE A 161 14.55 -17.33 16.37
C PHE A 161 14.77 -17.03 14.88
N ASN A 162 14.00 -16.11 14.30
CA ASN A 162 14.01 -15.78 12.88
C ASN A 162 13.89 -17.04 11.98
N ILE A 163 12.82 -17.81 12.20
CA ILE A 163 12.54 -19.07 11.48
C ILE A 163 11.19 -19.05 10.76
N GLY A 164 11.07 -19.86 9.70
CA GLY A 164 9.82 -20.08 8.98
C GLY A 164 9.22 -18.79 8.40
N SER A 165 7.93 -18.56 8.68
CA SER A 165 7.16 -17.40 8.19
C SER A 165 7.73 -16.06 8.62
N GLU A 166 8.34 -15.98 9.80
CA GLU A 166 8.91 -14.73 10.33
C GLU A 166 10.24 -14.38 9.66
N ALA A 167 11.05 -15.39 9.32
CA ALA A 167 12.26 -15.20 8.52
C ALA A 167 11.94 -14.71 7.10
N GLU A 168 10.87 -15.24 6.52
CA GLU A 168 10.37 -14.85 5.20
C GLU A 168 9.81 -13.41 5.24
N LEU A 169 9.00 -13.08 6.26
CA LEU A 169 8.48 -11.73 6.47
C LEU A 169 9.63 -10.71 6.57
N LYS A 170 10.67 -11.01 7.34
CA LYS A 170 11.85 -10.14 7.45
C LYS A 170 12.56 -9.93 6.09
N LYS A 171 12.62 -10.95 5.23
CA LYS A 171 13.20 -10.80 3.88
C LYS A 171 12.34 -9.92 2.98
N ASN A 172 11.02 -10.10 3.04
CA ASN A 172 10.08 -9.28 2.28
C ASN A 172 10.08 -7.83 2.74
N MET A 173 10.14 -7.59 4.05
CA MET A 173 10.24 -6.23 4.59
C MET A 173 11.50 -5.50 4.12
N LYS A 174 12.65 -6.17 4.00
CA LYS A 174 13.84 -5.54 3.41
C LYS A 174 13.61 -5.00 1.99
N VAL A 175 12.85 -5.74 1.16
CA VAL A 175 12.52 -5.30 -0.21
C VAL A 175 11.56 -4.12 -0.19
N VAL A 176 10.57 -4.15 0.72
CA VAL A 176 9.61 -3.06 0.92
C VAL A 176 10.33 -1.79 1.39
N ASP A 177 11.19 -1.91 2.41
CA ASP A 177 11.95 -0.80 2.96
C ASP A 177 12.88 -0.20 1.91
N GLU A 178 13.67 -1.01 1.21
CA GLU A 178 14.55 -0.56 0.12
C GLU A 178 13.79 0.25 -0.94
N PHE A 179 12.58 -0.20 -1.30
CA PHE A 179 11.73 0.51 -2.22
C PHE A 179 11.24 1.85 -1.65
N VAL A 180 10.72 1.85 -0.42
CA VAL A 180 10.24 3.06 0.27
C VAL A 180 11.35 4.09 0.44
N TYR A 181 12.57 3.67 0.81
CA TYR A 181 13.73 4.57 0.91
C TYR A 181 14.08 5.22 -0.42
N ASN A 182 14.10 4.43 -1.51
CA ASN A 182 14.33 4.98 -2.84
C ASN A 182 13.27 6.05 -3.18
N LEU A 183 12.00 5.81 -2.83
CA LEU A 183 10.96 6.82 -3.03
C LEU A 183 11.18 8.09 -2.20
N ILE A 184 11.57 7.95 -0.93
CA ILE A 184 11.91 9.08 -0.07
C ILE A 184 13.06 9.87 -0.67
N GLN A 185 14.09 9.20 -1.20
CA GLN A 185 15.24 9.85 -1.83
C GLN A 185 14.81 10.63 -3.08
N ILE A 186 14.08 10.00 -4.01
CA ILE A 186 13.55 10.65 -5.22
C ILE A 186 12.74 11.90 -4.86
N LYS A 187 11.88 11.80 -3.84
CA LYS A 187 11.05 12.93 -3.39
C LYS A 187 11.86 14.03 -2.74
N SER A 188 12.88 13.69 -1.97
CA SER A 188 13.79 14.66 -1.35
C SER A 188 14.55 15.43 -2.44
N GLU A 189 15.04 14.76 -3.47
CA GLU A 189 15.67 15.40 -4.63
C GLU A 189 14.71 16.31 -5.40
N GLN A 190 13.45 15.92 -5.55
CA GLN A 190 12.41 16.76 -6.18
C GLN A 190 12.16 18.05 -5.38
N ILE A 191 12.14 17.97 -4.05
CA ILE A 191 12.03 19.16 -3.18
C ILE A 191 13.19 20.12 -3.44
N HIS A 192 14.42 19.62 -3.48
CA HIS A 192 15.61 20.46 -3.73
C HIS A 192 15.62 21.13 -5.11
N LYS A 193 14.98 20.51 -6.11
CA LYS A 193 14.91 21.02 -7.49
C LYS A 193 13.73 21.95 -7.74
N THR A 194 12.71 21.94 -6.88
CA THR A 194 11.48 22.72 -7.07
C THR A 194 11.62 24.10 -6.42
N THR A 195 11.26 25.15 -7.14
CA THR A 195 11.16 26.53 -6.61
C THR A 195 9.75 26.87 -6.12
N ASP A 196 8.75 26.03 -6.44
CA ASP A 196 7.37 26.19 -5.99
C ASP A 196 7.17 25.70 -4.56
N PHE A 197 6.93 26.64 -3.65
CA PHE A 197 6.72 26.38 -2.23
C PHE A 197 5.54 25.42 -1.96
N SER A 198 4.47 25.49 -2.77
CA SER A 198 3.29 24.64 -2.59
C SER A 198 3.57 23.18 -2.95
N VAL A 199 4.39 22.96 -3.99
CA VAL A 199 4.83 21.64 -4.42
C VAL A 199 5.83 21.05 -3.42
N SER A 200 6.72 21.88 -2.88
CA SER A 200 7.64 21.48 -1.82
C SER A 200 6.90 21.04 -0.55
N LEU A 201 5.87 21.77 -0.13
CA LEU A 201 5.04 21.42 1.03
C LEU A 201 4.32 20.08 0.83
N TYR A 202 3.81 19.84 -0.38
CA TYR A 202 3.14 18.59 -0.73
C TYR A 202 4.09 17.38 -0.68
N PHE A 203 5.29 17.49 -1.26
CA PHE A 203 6.29 16.42 -1.17
C PHE A 203 6.79 16.20 0.26
N CYS A 204 6.92 17.27 1.06
CA CYS A 204 7.27 17.14 2.47
C CYS A 204 6.20 16.36 3.26
N SER A 205 4.93 16.55 2.94
CA SER A 205 3.82 15.80 3.53
C SER A 205 3.86 14.32 3.15
N GLN A 206 4.11 14.00 1.87
CA GLN A 206 4.28 12.62 1.40
C GLN A 206 5.44 11.90 2.08
N ILE A 207 6.59 12.57 2.22
CA ILE A 207 7.77 12.02 2.92
C ILE A 207 7.43 11.76 4.39
N LYS A 208 6.68 12.66 5.05
CA LYS A 208 6.26 12.47 6.43
C LYS A 208 5.38 11.22 6.56
N ILE A 209 4.43 11.00 5.65
CA ILE A 209 3.60 9.79 5.63
C ILE A 209 4.46 8.54 5.44
N LEU A 210 5.40 8.54 4.48
CA LEU A 210 6.28 7.40 4.23
C LEU A 210 7.17 7.06 5.43
N ARG A 211 7.75 8.07 6.08
CA ARG A 211 8.60 7.87 7.27
C ARG A 211 7.83 7.31 8.46
N LEU A 212 6.57 7.72 8.63
CA LEU A 212 5.73 7.19 9.69
C LEU A 212 5.36 5.72 9.44
N SER A 213 5.23 5.30 8.17
CA SER A 213 4.92 3.92 7.79
C SER A 213 6.12 2.99 7.73
N SER A 214 7.34 3.52 7.61
CA SER A 214 8.57 2.72 7.69
C SER A 214 8.90 2.42 9.15
N SER A 215 9.47 1.25 9.42
CA SER A 215 9.90 0.76 10.74
C SER A 215 11.17 1.46 11.27
N LEU A 216 11.37 2.73 10.93
CA LEU A 216 12.43 3.63 11.43
C LEU A 216 11.96 4.48 12.62
#